data_AF-A0A535QKS0-F1
#
_entry.id   AF-A0A535QKS0-F1
#
_cell.length_a   1.000
_cell.length_b   1.000
_cell.length_c   1.000
_cell.angle_alpha   90.00
_cell.angle_beta   90.00
_cell.angle_gamma   90.00
#
_symmetry.space_group_name_H-M   'P 1'
#
loop_
_entity.id
_entity.type
_entity.pdbx_description
1 polymer ?
#
loop_
_entity_poly.entity_id
_entity_poly.type
_entity_poly.pdbx_seq_one_letter_code
_entity_poly.pdbx_strand_id
1 'polypeptide(L)'
;MYHDLVQRLTEQLQLKQPPIGLAFIEYIPENIQHTTRGVPSACTFWRLAEQGVFYATPEDHKECPIGMMTMGFVMPETDQQRAQASVGTMASV
;
A
#
# COMPACT_ATOMS: atom_id res chain seq x y z
N MET A 1 -16.98 0.36 -14.97
CA MET A 1 -16.03 1.10 -15.82
C MET A 1 -14.72 0.33 -16.08
N TYR A 2 -14.17 -0.45 -15.13
CA TYR A 2 -12.87 -1.12 -15.31
C TYR A 2 -12.90 -2.64 -15.59
N HIS A 3 -14.07 -3.23 -15.88
CA HIS A 3 -14.19 -4.68 -16.05
C HIS A 3 -13.31 -5.25 -17.16
N ASP A 4 -13.29 -4.60 -18.34
CA ASP A 4 -12.45 -5.02 -19.47
C ASP A 4 -10.95 -4.99 -19.12
N LEU A 5 -10.50 -3.93 -18.46
CA LEU A 5 -9.10 -3.79 -18.06
C LEU A 5 -8.69 -4.85 -17.04
N VAL A 6 -9.54 -5.08 -16.03
CA VAL A 6 -9.34 -6.13 -15.03
C VAL A 6 -9.21 -7.49 -15.70
N GLN A 7 -10.14 -7.83 -16.59
CA GLN A 7 -10.11 -9.10 -17.32
C GLN A 7 -8.83 -9.26 -18.14
N ARG A 8 -8.47 -8.26 -18.95
CA ARG A 8 -7.26 -8.32 -19.78
C ARG A 8 -5.99 -8.48 -18.95
N LEU A 9 -5.84 -7.73 -17.86
CA LEU A 9 -4.67 -7.85 -16.98
C LEU A 9 -4.60 -9.22 -16.32
N THR A 10 -5.72 -9.74 -15.82
CA THR A 10 -5.78 -11.07 -15.19
C THR A 10 -5.40 -12.17 -16.17
N GLU A 11 -5.94 -12.15 -17.39
CA GLU A 11 -5.66 -13.16 -18.41
C GLU A 11 -4.22 -13.08 -18.94
N GLN A 12 -3.76 -11.88 -19.31
CA GLN A 12 -2.45 -11.71 -19.95
C GLN A 12 -1.29 -11.91 -18.99
N LEU A 13 -1.45 -11.54 -17.71
CA LEU A 13 -0.41 -11.70 -16.69
C LEU A 13 -0.60 -12.95 -15.84
N GLN A 14 -1.63 -13.77 -16.14
CA GLN A 14 -1.96 -14.99 -15.41
C GLN A 14 -2.11 -14.76 -13.88
N LEU A 15 -2.77 -13.66 -13.51
CA LEU A 15 -2.88 -13.25 -12.11
C LEU A 15 -3.78 -14.23 -11.34
N LYS A 16 -3.34 -14.61 -10.14
CA LYS A 16 -4.15 -15.44 -9.23
C LYS A 16 -5.26 -14.65 -8.52
N GLN A 17 -5.12 -13.33 -8.47
CA GLN A 17 -6.07 -12.40 -7.85
C GLN A 17 -6.37 -11.27 -8.82
N PRO A 18 -7.56 -10.66 -8.77
CA PRO A 18 -7.84 -9.44 -9.52
C PRO A 18 -6.83 -8.33 -9.18
N PRO A 19 -6.44 -7.49 -10.15
CA PRO A 19 -5.55 -6.37 -9.89
C PRO A 19 -6.21 -5.36 -8.94
N ILE A 20 -5.40 -4.78 -8.06
CA ILE A 20 -5.81 -3.74 -7.12
C ILE A 20 -5.77 -2.38 -7.82
N GLY A 21 -6.87 -1.64 -7.78
CA GLY A 21 -6.92 -0.25 -8.23
C GLY A 21 -6.43 0.69 -7.12
N LEU A 22 -5.52 1.59 -7.46
CA LEU A 22 -5.00 2.63 -6.56
C LEU A 22 -5.08 3.98 -7.26
N ALA A 23 -5.54 5.00 -6.53
CA ALA A 23 -5.57 6.38 -7.00
C ALA A 23 -5.21 7.33 -5.85
N PHE A 24 -4.46 8.38 -6.18
CA PHE A 24 -4.31 9.54 -5.29
C PHE A 24 -5.53 10.43 -5.44
N ILE A 25 -6.07 10.88 -4.31
CA ILE A 25 -7.29 11.69 -4.25
C ILE A 25 -7.05 12.92 -3.39
N GLU A 26 -7.68 14.04 -3.75
CA GLU A 26 -7.63 15.27 -2.95
C GLU A 26 -8.76 15.32 -1.89
N TYR A 27 -9.88 14.67 -2.18
CA TYR A 27 -11.06 14.64 -1.31
C TYR A 27 -11.53 13.19 -1.12
N ILE A 28 -11.89 12.85 0.12
CA ILE A 28 -12.43 11.52 0.46
C ILE A 28 -13.82 11.38 -0.16
N PRO A 29 -14.08 10.37 -1.00
CA PRO A 29 -15.40 10.15 -1.56
C PRO A 29 -16.42 9.80 -0.47
N GLU A 30 -17.68 10.20 -0.68
CA GLU A 30 -18.76 9.89 0.25
C GLU A 30 -18.90 8.38 0.45
N ASN A 31 -19.25 7.97 1.67
CA ASN A 31 -19.51 6.58 2.06
C ASN A 31 -18.32 5.61 1.94
N ILE A 32 -17.09 6.10 1.74
CA ILE A 32 -15.88 5.26 1.82
C ILE A 32 -15.34 5.23 3.24
N GLN A 33 -15.13 4.01 3.76
CA GLN A 33 -14.60 3.81 5.10
C GLN A 33 -13.11 4.14 5.17
N HIS A 34 -12.69 4.76 6.27
CA HIS A 34 -11.28 4.87 6.63
C HIS A 34 -10.80 3.50 7.13
N THR A 35 -9.83 2.91 6.46
CA THR A 35 -9.28 1.66 6.98
C THR A 35 -8.21 1.96 8.02
N THR A 36 -8.45 1.54 9.25
CA THR A 36 -7.47 1.34 10.35
C THR A 36 -6.75 2.58 10.88
N ARG A 37 -6.57 2.62 12.20
CA ARG A 37 -5.47 3.38 12.81
C ARG A 37 -4.19 2.60 12.54
N GLY A 38 -3.21 3.19 11.86
CA GLY A 38 -1.82 2.72 11.70
C GLY A 38 -1.59 1.20 11.62
N VAL A 39 -1.32 0.65 10.42
CA VAL A 39 -0.96 -0.77 10.27
C VAL A 39 0.55 -0.97 10.47
N PRO A 40 1.00 -2.04 11.16
CA PRO A 40 2.43 -2.29 11.39
C PRO A 40 3.22 -2.61 10.11
N SER A 41 2.53 -2.79 8.99
CA SER A 41 3.12 -3.01 7.67
C SER A 41 2.25 -2.40 6.59
N ALA A 42 2.84 -1.54 5.75
CA ALA A 42 2.16 -0.96 4.59
C ALA A 42 1.66 -2.05 3.61
N CYS A 43 2.29 -3.23 3.59
CA CYS A 43 1.84 -4.35 2.78
C CYS A 43 0.41 -4.82 3.13
N THR A 44 -0.04 -4.58 4.36
CA THR A 44 -1.40 -4.91 4.81
C THR A 44 -2.46 -4.17 4.00
N PHE A 45 -2.19 -2.95 3.53
CA PHE A 45 -3.15 -2.19 2.73
C PHE A 45 -3.51 -2.90 1.43
N TRP A 46 -2.56 -3.58 0.79
CA TRP A 46 -2.85 -4.37 -0.41
C TRP A 46 -3.79 -5.54 -0.10
N ARG A 47 -3.63 -6.21 1.05
CA ARG A 47 -4.52 -7.30 1.48
C ARG A 47 -5.91 -6.83 1.87
N LEU A 48 -6.01 -5.63 2.41
CA LEU A 48 -7.32 -5.00 2.66
C LEU A 48 -7.99 -4.60 1.35
N ALA A 49 -7.21 -4.19 0.35
CA ALA A 49 -7.74 -3.73 -0.94
C ALA A 49 -8.28 -4.90 -1.79
N GLU A 50 -7.81 -6.11 -1.54
CA GLU A 50 -8.40 -7.35 -2.07
C GLU A 50 -9.83 -7.58 -1.54
N GLN A 51 -10.19 -7.03 -0.37
CA GLN A 51 -11.46 -7.29 0.31
C GLN A 51 -12.51 -6.19 0.10
N GLY A 52 -12.09 -4.97 -0.24
CA GLY A 52 -13.01 -3.87 -0.45
C GLY A 52 -12.33 -2.52 -0.66
N VAL A 53 -13.16 -1.51 -0.96
CA VAL A 53 -12.71 -0.14 -1.17
C VAL A 53 -12.57 0.58 0.16
N PHE A 54 -11.43 1.24 0.35
CA PHE A 54 -11.15 2.10 1.50
C PHE A 54 -10.23 3.24 1.08
N TYR A 55 -10.01 4.19 2.00
CA TYR A 55 -8.91 5.15 1.87
C TYR A 55 -7.94 5.03 3.06
N ALA A 56 -6.69 5.41 2.82
CA ALA A 56 -5.65 5.55 3.84
C ALA A 56 -4.94 6.89 3.66
N THR A 57 -4.62 7.53 4.77
CA THR A 57 -3.92 8.82 4.85
C THR A 57 -2.41 8.62 4.92
N PRO A 58 -1.60 9.67 4.71
CA PRO A 58 -0.17 9.63 5.01
C PRO A 58 0.16 9.14 6.43
N GLU A 59 -0.67 9.47 7.42
CA GLU A 59 -0.47 9.06 8.82
C GLU A 59 -0.54 7.54 8.99
N ASP A 60 -1.44 6.88 8.26
CA ASP A 60 -1.68 5.45 8.41
C ASP A 60 -0.51 4.58 7.91
N HIS A 61 0.41 5.19 7.15
CA HIS A 61 1.60 4.53 6.60
C HIS A 61 2.85 4.65 7.50
N LYS A 62 2.80 5.44 8.57
CA LYS A 62 4.00 5.79 9.37
C LYS A 62 4.61 4.64 10.16
N GLU A 63 3.82 3.62 10.46
CA GLU A 63 4.27 2.49 11.27
C GLU A 63 5.17 1.49 10.49
N CYS A 64 5.35 1.71 9.18
CA CYS A 64 6.17 0.86 8.32
C CYS A 64 7.29 1.64 7.61
N PRO A 65 8.52 1.69 8.17
CA PRO A 65 9.63 2.44 7.58
C PRO A 65 10.02 2.02 6.16
N ILE A 66 9.98 0.72 5.84
CA ILE A 66 10.20 0.24 4.46
C ILE A 66 9.12 0.77 3.54
N GLY A 67 7.84 0.73 3.97
CA GLY A 67 6.72 1.26 3.20
C GLY A 67 6.84 2.76 2.97
N MET A 68 7.19 3.52 4.02
CA MET A 68 7.44 4.95 3.89
C MET A 68 8.55 5.25 2.87
N MET A 69 9.65 4.49 2.91
CA MET A 69 10.77 4.62 1.99
C MET A 69 10.37 4.34 0.54
N THR A 70 9.70 3.21 0.28
CA THR A 70 9.34 2.79 -1.09
C THR A 70 8.23 3.64 -1.71
N MET A 71 7.42 4.29 -0.89
CA MET A 71 6.34 5.18 -1.32
C MET A 71 6.75 6.65 -1.36
N GLY A 72 8.00 6.98 -1.00
CA GLY A 72 8.55 8.33 -1.13
C GLY A 72 8.10 9.33 -0.07
N PHE A 73 7.70 8.87 1.12
CA PHE A 73 7.36 9.76 2.23
C PHE A 73 8.60 10.47 2.78
N VAL A 74 8.41 11.70 3.27
CA VAL A 74 9.44 12.38 4.07
C VAL A 74 9.51 11.68 5.43
N MET A 75 10.66 11.06 5.70
CA MET A 75 10.88 10.28 6.92
C MET A 75 11.84 10.98 7.88
N PRO A 76 11.60 10.91 9.21
CA PRO A 76 12.62 11.19 10.21
C PRO A 76 13.87 10.32 9.97
N GLU A 77 15.05 10.83 10.33
CA GLU A 77 16.32 10.10 10.19
C GLU A 77 16.28 8.73 10.89
N THR A 78 15.61 8.65 12.05
CA THR A 78 15.42 7.41 12.80
C THR A 78 14.68 6.34 11.99
N ASP A 79 13.69 6.73 11.21
CA ASP A 79 12.92 5.80 10.37
C ASP A 79 13.69 5.43 9.10
N GLN A 80 14.48 6.35 8.54
CA GLN A 80 15.41 6.04 7.45
C GLN A 80 16.42 4.96 7.86
N GLN A 81 17.01 5.10 9.06
CA GLN A 81 17.96 4.12 9.62
C GLN A 81 17.27 2.76 9.85
N ARG A 82 16.05 2.75 10.40
CA ARG A 82 15.25 1.51 10.59
C ARG A 82 14.93 0.82 9.26
N ALA A 83 14.56 1.58 8.23
CA ALA A 83 14.30 1.05 6.89
C ALA A 83 15.58 0.41 6.32
N GLN A 84 16.70 1.12 6.35
CA GLN A 84 17.99 0.62 5.85
C GLN A 84 18.46 -0.63 6.59
N ALA A 85 18.33 -0.67 7.93
CA ALA A 85 18.68 -1.84 8.73
C ALA A 85 17.83 -3.05 8.34
N SER A 86 16.53 -2.85 8.15
CA SER A 86 15.61 -3.91 7.74
C SER A 86 15.95 -4.46 6.34
N VAL A 87 16.26 -3.56 5.38
CA VAL A 87 16.73 -3.96 4.05
C VAL A 87 18.06 -4.71 4.12
N GLY A 88 19.00 -4.25 4.95
CA GLY A 88 20.27 -4.93 5.18
C GLY A 88 20.09 -6.36 5.68
N THR A 89 19.17 -6.61 6.60
CA THR A 89 18.81 -7.96 7.05
C THR A 89 18.29 -8.83 5.90
N MET A 90 17.41 -8.30 5.05
CA MET A 90 16.86 -9.03 3.90
C MET A 90 17.87 -9.29 2.78
N ALA A 91 18.89 -8.44 2.62
CA ALA A 91 19.93 -8.60 1.61
C ALA A 91 21.06 -9.55 2.05
N SER A 92 21.14 -9.85 3.35
CA SER A 92 22.22 -10.66 3.93
C SER A 92 21.84 -12.12 4.15
N VAL A 93 20.66 -12.54 3.66
CA VAL A 93 20.19 -13.94 3.69
C VAL A 93 20.47 -14.68 2.39
#